data_AF-A0A536D265-F1
#
_entry.id   AF-A0A536D265-F1
#
_cell.length_a   1.000
_cell.length_b   1.000
_cell.length_c   1.000
_cell.angle_alpha   90.00
_cell.angle_beta   90.00
_cell.angle_gamma   90.00
#
_symmetry.space_group_name_H-M   'P 1'
#
loop_
_entity.id
_entity.type
_entity.pdbx_description
1 polymer ?
#
loop_
_entity_poly.entity_id
_entity_poly.type
_entity_poly.pdbx_seq_one_letter_code
_entity_poly.pdbx_strand_id
1 'polypeptide(L)'
;MSESGGSTFRPRGIHAALVTPFRSDETLDEDRVASHLEFVLASGVTGVVAIGGCGEYLNLDDHERRRVVQRTVQIVNGRVPVIAGALGPSTREVLEVGCAAAAVPAALALNRRLLKLVRVRQGPDHPGPLKELMANAGRPVGPPRRPLLSMTDQQRKDAVALLAQMGDIR
;
A
#
# COMPACT_ATOMS: atom_id res chain seq x y z
N MET A 1 4.75 12.05 -30.91
CA MET A 1 3.82 10.98 -30.50
C MET A 1 3.19 11.42 -29.21
N SER A 2 1.90 11.77 -29.23
CA SER A 2 1.16 12.32 -28.10
C SER A 2 1.08 11.29 -26.97
N GLU A 3 1.40 11.70 -25.75
CA GLU A 3 1.07 10.97 -24.53
C GLU A 3 -0.45 10.74 -24.50
N SER A 4 -0.86 9.49 -24.74
CA SER A 4 -2.23 9.08 -24.54
C SER A 4 -2.56 9.26 -23.06
N GLY A 5 -3.62 10.01 -22.77
CA GLY A 5 -4.13 10.22 -21.43
C GLY A 5 -4.48 8.89 -20.76
N GLY A 6 -3.53 8.32 -20.03
CA GLY A 6 -3.72 7.12 -19.24
C GLY A 6 -4.70 7.42 -18.11
N SER A 7 -5.87 6.78 -18.12
CA SER A 7 -6.82 6.88 -17.02
C SER A 7 -6.14 6.42 -15.72
N THR A 8 -5.92 7.32 -14.77
CA THR A 8 -5.38 6.97 -13.46
C THR A 8 -6.36 6.03 -12.75
N PHE A 9 -5.93 4.83 -12.39
CA PHE A 9 -6.71 3.91 -11.56
C PHE A 9 -7.06 4.59 -10.23
N ARG A 10 -8.36 4.65 -9.91
CA ARG A 10 -8.87 5.15 -8.63
C ARG A 10 -9.71 4.05 -7.97
N PRO A 11 -9.17 3.34 -6.96
CA PRO A 11 -9.90 2.25 -6.32
C PRO A 11 -11.18 2.79 -5.64
N ARG A 12 -12.31 2.11 -5.85
CA ARG A 12 -13.60 2.40 -5.20
C ARG A 12 -14.26 1.12 -4.69
N GLY A 13 -15.00 1.23 -3.59
CA GLY A 13 -15.65 0.07 -2.95
C GLY A 13 -14.68 -0.74 -2.08
N ILE A 14 -15.02 -2.00 -1.82
CA ILE A 14 -14.28 -2.87 -0.92
C ILE A 14 -13.17 -3.60 -1.68
N HIS A 15 -11.93 -3.31 -1.31
CA HIS A 15 -10.75 -4.05 -1.79
C HIS A 15 -10.26 -4.98 -0.69
N ALA A 16 -10.44 -6.28 -0.85
CA ALA A 16 -10.04 -7.24 0.17
C ALA A 16 -8.52 -7.44 0.19
N ALA A 17 -7.90 -7.25 1.35
CA ALA A 17 -6.53 -7.65 1.58
C ALA A 17 -6.49 -9.17 1.77
N LEU A 18 -5.87 -9.86 0.81
CA LEU A 18 -5.78 -11.32 0.81
C LEU A 18 -4.71 -11.79 1.82
N VAL A 19 -4.98 -12.94 2.44
CA VAL A 19 -3.95 -13.72 3.13
C VAL A 19 -3.23 -14.63 2.13
N THR A 20 -2.04 -15.11 2.50
CA THR A 20 -1.29 -16.10 1.72
C THR A 20 -1.31 -17.44 2.46
N PRO A 21 -2.11 -18.43 2.03
CA PRO A 21 -2.13 -19.75 2.66
C PRO A 21 -0.84 -20.55 2.45
N PHE A 22 -0.39 -21.20 3.51
CA PHE A 22 0.74 -22.13 3.50
C PHE A 22 0.29 -23.51 3.98
N ARG A 23 1.03 -24.53 3.55
CA ARG A 23 0.91 -25.91 4.04
C ARG A 23 1.61 -26.03 5.41
N SER A 24 1.42 -27.17 6.07
CA SER A 24 2.06 -27.44 7.37
C SER A 24 3.59 -27.53 7.32
N ASP A 25 4.15 -27.73 6.12
CA ASP A 25 5.59 -27.71 5.84
C ASP A 25 6.08 -26.33 5.39
N GLU A 26 5.29 -25.28 5.62
CA GLU A 26 5.57 -23.88 5.29
C GLU A 26 5.66 -23.58 3.79
N THR A 27 5.40 -24.55 2.91
CA THR A 27 5.33 -24.30 1.46
C THR A 27 4.03 -23.61 1.06
N LEU A 28 4.06 -22.82 -0.01
CA LEU A 28 2.87 -22.14 -0.54
C LEU A 28 1.74 -23.13 -0.91
N ASP A 29 0.56 -22.98 -0.32
CA ASP A 29 -0.62 -23.80 -0.63
C ASP A 29 -1.43 -23.17 -1.78
N GLU A 30 -1.00 -23.41 -3.02
CA GLU A 30 -1.63 -22.81 -4.22
C GLU A 30 -3.13 -23.17 -4.38
N ASP A 31 -3.54 -24.36 -3.97
CA ASP A 31 -4.95 -24.79 -4.06
C ASP A 31 -5.81 -24.01 -3.05
N ARG A 32 -5.25 -23.75 -1.87
CA ARG A 32 -5.89 -22.94 -0.83
C ARG A 32 -5.89 -21.47 -1.16
N VAL A 33 -4.85 -20.94 -1.83
CA VAL A 33 -4.87 -19.60 -2.44
C VAL A 33 -6.06 -19.49 -3.39
N ALA A 34 -6.26 -20.46 -4.28
CA ALA A 34 -7.35 -20.44 -5.26
C ALA A 34 -8.73 -20.47 -4.60
N SER A 35 -8.98 -21.44 -3.73
CA SER A 35 -10.27 -21.57 -3.04
C SER A 35 -10.58 -20.37 -2.13
N HIS A 36 -9.58 -19.83 -1.43
CA HIS A 36 -9.73 -18.60 -0.64
C HIS A 36 -10.11 -17.41 -1.52
N LEU A 37 -9.42 -17.23 -2.65
CA LEU A 37 -9.68 -16.12 -3.55
C LEU A 37 -11.07 -16.21 -4.19
N GLU A 38 -11.52 -17.39 -4.61
CA GLU A 38 -12.88 -17.58 -5.12
C GLU A 38 -13.95 -17.23 -4.06
N PHE A 39 -13.74 -17.65 -2.82
CA PHE A 39 -14.64 -17.28 -1.71
C PHE A 39 -14.70 -15.76 -1.50
N VAL A 40 -13.55 -15.08 -1.53
CA VAL A 40 -13.47 -13.61 -1.41
C VAL A 40 -14.19 -12.91 -2.57
N LEU A 41 -13.98 -13.39 -3.81
CA LEU A 41 -14.64 -12.84 -4.99
C LEU A 41 -16.17 -13.04 -4.94
N ALA A 42 -16.62 -14.22 -4.51
CA ALA A 42 -18.05 -14.52 -4.34
C ALA A 42 -18.73 -13.62 -3.28
N SER A 43 -17.96 -13.04 -2.36
CA SER A 43 -18.45 -12.11 -1.34
C SER A 43 -18.77 -10.70 -1.90
N GLY A 44 -18.53 -10.45 -3.19
CA GLY A 44 -18.93 -9.20 -3.85
C GLY A 44 -17.93 -8.05 -3.65
N VAL A 45 -16.66 -8.35 -3.41
CA VAL A 45 -15.60 -7.32 -3.34
C VAL A 45 -15.41 -6.65 -4.70
N THR A 46 -15.02 -5.38 -4.70
CA THR A 46 -14.79 -4.59 -5.93
C THR A 46 -13.32 -4.58 -6.36
N GLY A 47 -12.46 -5.27 -5.61
CA GLY A 47 -11.04 -5.43 -5.89
C GLY A 47 -10.38 -6.33 -4.87
N VAL A 48 -9.15 -6.74 -5.15
CA VAL A 48 -8.32 -7.51 -4.22
C VAL A 48 -6.92 -6.92 -4.14
N VAL A 49 -6.29 -7.08 -2.98
CA VAL A 49 -4.90 -6.68 -2.72
C VAL A 49 -4.09 -7.94 -2.41
N ALA A 50 -3.14 -8.26 -3.27
CA ALA A 50 -2.23 -9.38 -3.10
C ALA A 50 -0.92 -8.90 -2.46
N ILE A 51 -0.31 -9.74 -1.62
CA ILE A 51 1.02 -9.48 -1.03
C ILE A 51 1.05 -8.15 -0.25
N GLY A 52 0.03 -7.91 0.58
CA GLY A 52 0.04 -6.86 1.60
C GLY A 52 0.65 -7.35 2.92
N GLY A 53 0.51 -6.57 3.99
CA GLY A 53 0.86 -7.01 5.35
C GLY A 53 0.13 -8.30 5.75
N CYS A 54 -1.18 -8.39 5.50
CA CYS A 54 -1.97 -9.61 5.71
C CYS A 54 -1.55 -10.78 4.82
N GLY A 55 -0.91 -10.50 3.69
CA GLY A 55 -0.41 -11.49 2.74
C GLY A 55 1.03 -11.94 3.03
N GLU A 56 1.57 -11.60 4.21
CA GLU A 56 2.86 -12.07 4.70
C GLU A 56 4.06 -11.65 3.82
N TYR A 57 4.01 -10.48 3.18
CA TYR A 57 5.05 -10.06 2.22
C TYR A 57 6.50 -10.08 2.76
N LEU A 58 6.70 -9.90 4.08
CA LEU A 58 8.04 -9.96 4.71
C LEU A 58 8.54 -11.38 4.93
N ASN A 59 7.64 -12.37 4.96
CA ASN A 59 7.93 -13.77 5.23
C ASN A 59 7.99 -14.60 3.94
N LEU A 60 7.64 -14.02 2.81
CA LEU A 60 7.77 -14.60 1.48
C LEU A 60 9.11 -14.21 0.86
N ASP A 61 9.73 -15.11 0.11
CA ASP A 61 10.85 -14.76 -0.76
C ASP A 61 10.38 -14.09 -2.08
N ASP A 62 11.33 -13.60 -2.88
CA ASP A 62 11.05 -12.96 -4.18
C ASP A 62 10.26 -13.85 -5.15
N HIS A 63 10.56 -15.15 -5.17
CA HIS A 63 9.90 -16.09 -6.06
C HIS A 63 8.46 -16.32 -5.62
N GLU A 64 8.24 -16.54 -4.32
CA GLU A 64 6.91 -16.74 -3.76
C GLU A 64 6.03 -15.49 -3.90
N ARG A 65 6.57 -14.29 -3.65
CA ARG A 65 5.82 -13.03 -3.87
C ARG A 65 5.34 -12.92 -5.31
N ARG A 66 6.23 -13.16 -6.29
CA ARG A 66 5.86 -13.15 -7.72
C ARG A 66 4.84 -14.24 -8.03
N ARG A 67 5.01 -15.44 -7.48
CA ARG A 67 4.12 -16.57 -7.69
C ARG A 67 2.71 -16.29 -7.19
N VAL A 68 2.56 -15.76 -5.98
CA VAL A 68 1.24 -15.43 -5.41
C VAL A 68 0.55 -14.33 -6.20
N VAL A 69 1.27 -13.27 -6.61
CA VAL A 69 0.70 -12.23 -7.48
C VAL A 69 0.25 -12.82 -8.81
N GLN A 70 1.08 -13.64 -9.45
CA GLN A 70 0.76 -14.29 -10.72
C GLN A 70 -0.49 -15.17 -10.59
N ARG A 71 -0.55 -16.02 -9.56
CA ARG A 71 -1.72 -16.88 -9.31
C ARG A 71 -2.97 -16.04 -9.03
N THR A 72 -2.84 -14.98 -8.23
CA THR A 72 -3.97 -14.07 -7.95
C THR A 72 -4.52 -13.47 -9.25
N VAL A 73 -3.66 -12.92 -10.12
CA VAL A 73 -4.08 -12.34 -11.40
C VAL A 73 -4.74 -13.39 -12.30
N GLN A 74 -4.14 -14.58 -12.40
CA GLN A 74 -4.70 -15.69 -13.19
C GLN A 74 -6.08 -16.11 -12.70
N ILE A 75 -6.25 -16.29 -11.39
CA ILE A 75 -7.50 -16.70 -10.80
C ILE A 75 -8.53 -15.59 -10.98
N VAL A 76 -8.22 -14.34 -10.58
CA VAL A 76 -9.16 -13.20 -10.72
C VAL A 76 -9.63 -13.04 -12.16
N ASN A 77 -8.77 -13.28 -13.14
CA ASN A 77 -9.13 -13.32 -14.56
C ASN A 77 -9.93 -12.09 -15.02
N GLY A 78 -9.50 -10.90 -14.58
CA GLY A 78 -10.14 -9.63 -14.94
C GLY A 78 -11.50 -9.35 -14.30
N ARG A 79 -12.03 -10.22 -13.43
CA ARG A 79 -13.33 -10.00 -12.74
C ARG A 79 -13.34 -8.72 -11.90
N VAL A 80 -12.23 -8.43 -11.22
CA VAL A 80 -12.01 -7.22 -10.42
C VAL A 80 -10.56 -6.76 -10.57
N PRO A 81 -10.23 -5.48 -10.29
CA PRO A 81 -8.85 -5.03 -10.24
C PRO A 81 -8.04 -5.76 -9.16
N VAL A 82 -6.80 -6.12 -9.50
CA VAL A 82 -5.81 -6.66 -8.57
C VAL A 82 -4.78 -5.59 -8.28
N ILE A 83 -4.59 -5.27 -6.99
CA ILE A 83 -3.51 -4.42 -6.51
C ILE A 83 -2.41 -5.34 -5.98
N ALA A 84 -1.27 -5.40 -6.66
CA ALA A 84 -0.11 -6.12 -6.18
C ALA A 84 0.71 -5.22 -5.23
N GLY A 85 1.03 -5.73 -4.04
CA GLY A 85 1.91 -5.06 -3.10
C GLY A 85 3.31 -4.90 -3.67
N ALA A 86 3.74 -3.65 -3.85
CA ALA A 86 5.14 -3.30 -4.12
C ALA A 86 5.84 -3.09 -2.76
N LEU A 87 6.11 -4.19 -2.06
CA LEU A 87 6.61 -4.20 -0.68
C LEU A 87 7.78 -5.18 -0.56
N GLY A 88 8.78 -4.83 0.26
CA GLY A 88 9.99 -5.61 0.45
C GLY A 88 10.96 -4.92 1.42
N PRO A 89 12.02 -5.61 1.86
CA PRO A 89 12.99 -5.07 2.82
C PRO A 89 13.86 -3.95 2.22
N SER A 90 13.95 -3.84 0.90
CA SER A 90 14.73 -2.79 0.24
C SER A 90 13.95 -2.05 -0.84
N THR A 91 14.16 -0.73 -0.93
CA THR A 91 13.58 0.09 -2.01
C THR A 91 14.02 -0.39 -3.39
N ARG A 92 15.26 -0.89 -3.52
CA ARG A 92 15.80 -1.38 -4.79
C ARG A 92 14.99 -2.57 -5.31
N GLU A 93 14.84 -3.60 -4.49
CA GLU A 93 14.11 -4.83 -4.82
C GLU A 93 12.64 -4.54 -5.17
N VAL A 94 11.98 -3.68 -4.38
CA VAL A 94 10.60 -3.24 -4.66
C VAL A 94 10.48 -2.59 -6.03
N LEU A 95 11.46 -1.77 -6.44
CA LEU A 95 11.46 -1.11 -7.74
C LEU A 95 11.78 -2.08 -8.88
N GLU A 96 12.65 -3.05 -8.67
CA GLU A 96 12.99 -4.09 -9.66
C GLU A 96 11.80 -5.00 -9.96
N VAL A 97 10.98 -5.32 -8.94
CA VAL A 97 9.84 -6.23 -9.10
C VAL A 97 8.54 -5.49 -9.44
N GLY A 98 8.31 -4.33 -8.82
CA GLY A 98 7.03 -3.64 -8.83
C GLY A 98 6.87 -2.58 -9.92
N CYS A 99 7.93 -2.23 -10.66
CA CYS A 99 7.88 -1.19 -11.68
C CYS A 99 8.41 -1.68 -13.02
N ALA A 100 7.73 -1.30 -14.11
CA ALA A 100 8.36 -1.33 -15.43
C ALA A 100 9.65 -0.51 -15.39
N ALA A 101 10.73 -0.96 -16.05
CA ALA A 101 12.04 -0.31 -15.99
C ALA A 101 11.99 1.21 -16.25
N ALA A 102 11.15 1.64 -17.21
CA ALA A 102 10.94 3.06 -17.52
C ALA A 102 10.31 3.88 -16.39
N ALA A 103 9.58 3.25 -15.46
CA ALA A 103 8.89 3.90 -14.35
C ALA A 103 9.75 3.99 -13.06
N VAL A 104 10.86 3.25 -12.98
CA VAL A 104 11.73 3.19 -11.79
C VAL A 104 12.21 4.58 -11.32
N PRO A 105 12.69 5.49 -12.19
CA PRO A 105 13.13 6.81 -11.74
C PRO A 105 12.01 7.64 -11.09
N ALA A 106 10.81 7.61 -11.67
CA ALA A 106 9.64 8.31 -11.14
C ALA A 106 9.18 7.72 -9.81
N ALA A 107 9.13 6.39 -9.70
CA ALA A 107 8.79 5.70 -8.46
C ALA A 107 9.82 5.96 -7.34
N LEU A 108 11.12 6.02 -7.66
CA LEU A 108 12.16 6.36 -6.69
C LEU A 108 12.05 7.81 -6.21
N ALA A 109 11.79 8.76 -7.12
CA ALA A 109 11.57 10.16 -6.76
C ALA A 109 10.36 10.33 -5.84
N LEU A 110 9.26 9.64 -6.15
CA LEU A 110 8.06 9.61 -5.31
C LEU A 110 8.35 8.98 -3.94
N ASN A 111 9.01 7.82 -3.90
CA ASN A 111 9.38 7.16 -2.64
C ASN A 111 10.23 8.07 -1.75
N ARG A 112 11.27 8.72 -2.30
CA ARG A 112 12.12 9.68 -1.56
C ARG A 112 11.32 10.86 -1.01
N ARG A 113 10.35 11.35 -1.77
CA ARG A 113 9.45 12.41 -1.32
C ARG A 113 8.53 11.93 -0.19
N LEU A 114 7.90 10.76 -0.33
CA LEU A 114 7.00 10.17 0.67
C LEU A 114 7.70 9.76 1.96
N LEU A 115 8.96 9.30 1.90
CA LEU A 115 9.74 8.94 3.10
C LEU A 115 9.87 10.09 4.10
N LYS A 116 9.84 11.35 3.63
CA LYS A 116 9.81 12.51 4.52
C LYS A 116 8.53 12.55 5.36
N LEU A 117 7.37 12.24 4.77
CA LEU A 117 6.09 12.12 5.51
C LEU A 117 6.10 10.95 6.48
N VAL A 118 6.69 9.82 6.08
CA VAL A 118 6.77 8.64 6.96
C VAL A 118 7.53 8.97 8.25
N ARG A 119 8.59 9.79 8.17
CA ARG A 119 9.36 10.23 9.35
C ARG A 119 8.55 11.10 10.30
N VAL A 120 7.68 11.97 9.77
CA VAL A 120 6.74 12.76 10.59
C VAL A 120 5.66 11.86 11.21
N ARG A 121 5.26 10.78 10.50
CA ARG A 121 4.22 9.85 10.94
C ARG A 121 4.70 8.86 12.01
N GLN A 122 5.93 8.38 11.96
CA GLN A 122 6.44 7.26 12.78
C GLN A 122 7.06 7.71 14.12
N GLY A 123 6.31 8.48 14.89
CA GLY A 123 6.62 8.79 16.29
C GLY A 123 5.89 7.85 17.27
N PRO A 124 6.20 7.92 18.58
CA PRO A 124 5.56 7.11 19.63
C PRO A 124 4.03 7.27 19.68
N ASP A 125 3.51 8.39 19.17
CA ASP A 125 2.08 8.72 19.20
C ASP A 125 1.32 8.35 17.92
N HIS A 126 1.88 7.51 17.03
CA HIS A 126 1.20 7.05 15.83
C HIS A 126 -0.12 6.29 16.17
N PRO A 127 -1.28 6.55 15.50
CA PRO A 127 -1.55 7.47 14.37
C PRO A 127 -2.03 8.89 14.72
N GLY A 128 -1.84 9.39 15.95
CA GLY A 128 -2.25 10.73 16.37
C GLY A 128 -1.80 11.86 15.41
N PRO A 129 -0.48 11.99 15.13
CA PRO A 129 0.04 12.96 14.17
C PRO A 129 -0.55 12.86 12.76
N LEU A 130 -0.85 11.65 12.28
CA LEU A 130 -1.44 11.45 10.96
C LEU A 130 -2.84 12.08 10.86
N LYS A 131 -3.67 11.90 11.90
CA LYS A 131 -5.01 12.47 11.94
C LYS A 131 -4.97 13.99 11.91
N GLU A 132 -4.04 14.60 12.64
CA GLU A 132 -3.90 16.05 12.63
C GLU A 132 -3.42 16.60 11.29
N LEU A 133 -2.47 15.90 10.64
CA LEU A 133 -2.04 16.28 9.29
C LEU A 133 -3.20 16.21 8.29
N MET A 134 -4.03 15.16 8.38
CA MET A 134 -5.23 15.03 7.56
C MET A 134 -6.24 16.14 7.84
N ALA A 135 -6.46 16.51 9.11
CA ALA A 135 -7.34 17.62 9.48
C ALA A 135 -6.83 18.96 8.91
N ASN A 136 -5.53 19.24 9.02
CA ASN A 136 -4.89 20.44 8.44
C ASN A 136 -5.00 20.47 6.91
N ALA A 137 -4.99 19.31 6.25
CA ALA A 137 -5.21 19.17 4.82
C ALA A 137 -6.71 19.22 4.44
N GLY A 138 -7.60 19.61 5.35
CA GLY A 138 -9.04 19.73 5.11
C GLY A 138 -9.78 18.40 4.95
N ARG A 139 -9.18 17.27 5.39
CA ARG A 139 -9.83 15.96 5.33
C ARG A 139 -10.75 15.76 6.54
N PRO A 140 -11.95 15.18 6.35
CA PRO A 140 -12.87 14.92 7.45
C PRO A 140 -12.35 13.75 8.30
N VAL A 141 -11.68 14.07 9.40
CA VAL A 141 -11.15 13.09 10.37
C VAL A 141 -11.48 13.51 11.79
N GLY A 142 -11.82 12.54 12.64
CA GLY A 142 -11.98 12.78 14.08
C GLY A 142 -10.63 12.96 14.78
N PRO A 143 -10.62 13.55 15.98
CA PRO A 143 -9.39 13.78 16.73
C PRO A 143 -8.67 12.45 17.09
N PRO A 144 -7.38 12.50 17.45
CA PRO A 144 -6.72 11.40 18.15
C PRO A 144 -7.53 10.98 19.39
N ARG A 145 -7.67 9.67 19.62
CA ARG A 145 -8.31 9.12 20.83
C ARG A 145 -7.22 8.67 21.77
N ARG A 146 -7.36 8.94 23.07
CA ARG A 146 -6.43 8.46 24.10
C ARG A 146 -6.27 6.92 24.01
N PRO A 147 -5.06 6.37 24.24
CA PRO A 147 -3.86 7.04 24.79
C PRO A 147 -3.03 7.83 23.76
N LEU A 148 -3.42 7.86 22.48
CA LEU A 148 -2.69 8.59 21.45
C LEU A 148 -2.71 10.09 21.71
N LEU A 149 -1.54 10.72 21.70
CA LEU A 149 -1.39 12.14 21.91
C LEU A 149 -1.43 12.93 20.61
N SER A 150 -1.74 14.21 20.78
CA SER A 150 -1.63 15.20 19.73
C SER A 150 -0.19 15.57 19.42
N MET A 151 0.06 16.12 18.23
CA MET A 151 1.38 16.66 17.92
C MET A 151 1.73 17.82 18.85
N THR A 152 2.99 17.87 19.27
CA THR A 152 3.56 19.08 19.89
C THR A 152 3.58 20.22 18.88
N ASP A 153 3.69 21.46 19.37
CA ASP A 153 3.76 22.64 18.48
C ASP A 153 4.95 22.58 17.52
N GLN A 154 6.08 22.02 17.96
CA GLN A 154 7.25 21.85 17.09
C GLN A 154 6.98 20.81 15.99
N GLN A 155 6.44 19.64 16.36
CA GLN A 155 6.05 18.61 15.38
C GLN A 155 5.04 19.15 14.35
N ARG A 156 4.08 19.97 14.80
CA ARG A 156 3.10 20.63 13.93
C ARG A 156 3.78 21.57 12.94
N LYS A 157 4.70 22.43 13.41
CA LYS A 157 5.46 23.35 12.54
C LYS A 157 6.29 22.60 11.51
N ASP A 158 7.03 21.58 11.93
CA ASP A 158 7.87 20.77 11.06
C ASP A 158 7.04 20.06 9.98
N ALA A 159 5.87 19.54 10.37
CA ALA A 159 4.99 18.83 9.47
C ALA A 159 4.31 19.75 8.44
N VAL A 160 3.89 20.96 8.84
CA VAL A 160 3.36 21.98 7.92
C VAL A 160 4.44 22.45 6.95
N ALA A 161 5.65 22.73 7.42
CA ALA A 161 6.77 23.13 6.57
C ALA A 161 7.10 22.04 5.53
N LEU A 162 7.07 20.76 5.95
CA LEU A 162 7.29 19.64 5.05
C LEU A 162 6.19 19.52 3.99
N LEU A 163 4.92 19.61 4.40
CA LEU A 163 3.79 19.51 3.47
C LEU A 163 3.75 20.67 2.47
N ALA A 164 4.14 21.88 2.90
CA ALA A 164 4.31 23.03 2.01
C ALA A 164 5.44 22.81 0.99
N GLN A 165 6.60 22.25 1.40
CA GLN A 165 7.69 21.88 0.49
C GLN A 165 7.28 20.80 -0.53
N MET A 166 6.30 19.97 -0.19
CA MET A 166 5.74 18.97 -1.09
C MET A 166 4.69 19.56 -2.04
N GLY A 167 4.13 20.74 -1.76
CA GLY A 167 3.06 21.32 -2.56
C GLY A 167 1.71 20.62 -2.36
N ASP A 168 1.55 19.90 -1.24
CA ASP A 168 0.33 19.18 -0.85
C ASP A 168 -0.58 20.02 0.06
N ILE A 169 -0.16 21.24 0.44
CA ILE A 169 -0.98 22.28 1.08
C ILE A 169 -0.84 23.56 0.24
N ARG A 170 -1.96 24.20 -0.09
CA ARG A 170 -2.02 25.60 -0.58
C ARG A 170 -2.40 26.51 0.57
#